data_AF-A0A5S3VXG2-F1
#
_entry.id   AF-A0A5S3VXG2-F1
#
_cell.length_a   1.000
_cell.length_b   1.000
_cell.length_c   1.000
_cell.angle_alpha   90.00
_cell.angle_beta   90.00
_cell.angle_gamma   90.00
#
_symmetry.space_group_name_H-M   'P 1'
#
loop_
_entity.id
_entity.type
_entity.pdbx_description
1 polymer ?
#
loop_
_entity_poly.entity_id
_entity_poly.type
_entity_poly.pdbx_seq_one_letter_code
_entity_poly.pdbx_strand_id
1 'polypeptide(L)'
;LLAMENDIVLLEKSNVGRDINRPYLDVAMVEAALDKPVVKGLQTLIKLRNTSCAFDGSFALTCQGSDLVITWEGNNAKAELRVDLAKDEAVIKISENAIEQDYNIQSLLS
;
A
#
# COMPACT_ATOMS: atom_id res chain seq x y z
N LEU A 1 -7.45 0.57 -4.85
CA LEU A 1 -6.99 -0.83 -5.02
C LEU A 1 -6.60 -1.12 -6.47
N LEU A 2 -7.49 -0.92 -7.45
CA LEU A 2 -7.29 -1.29 -8.85
C LEU A 2 -6.53 -0.25 -9.71
N ALA A 3 -5.99 0.80 -9.08
CA ALA A 3 -5.29 1.91 -9.77
C ALA A 3 -6.06 2.40 -11.01
N MET A 4 -7.36 2.64 -10.85
CA MET A 4 -8.21 3.19 -11.91
C MET A 4 -7.90 4.68 -12.08
N GLU A 5 -7.90 5.12 -13.33
CA GLU A 5 -7.77 6.53 -13.67
C GLU A 5 -9.11 7.26 -13.48
N ASN A 6 -9.04 8.59 -13.54
CA ASN A 6 -10.21 9.45 -13.45
C ASN A 6 -11.16 9.22 -14.63
N ASP A 7 -12.45 9.01 -14.34
CA ASP A 7 -13.48 8.84 -15.36
C ASP A 7 -14.07 10.19 -15.79
N ILE A 8 -13.36 10.84 -16.73
CA ILE A 8 -13.78 12.14 -17.29
C ILE A 8 -15.09 12.01 -18.07
N VAL A 9 -15.31 10.87 -18.73
CA VAL A 9 -16.52 10.64 -19.55
C VAL A 9 -17.76 10.55 -18.65
N LEU A 10 -17.66 9.86 -17.51
CA LEU A 10 -18.75 9.78 -16.56
C LEU A 10 -19.03 11.14 -15.91
N LEU A 11 -17.97 11.90 -15.58
CA LEU A 11 -18.10 13.27 -15.07
C LEU A 11 -18.85 14.18 -16.07
N GLU A 12 -18.47 14.16 -17.35
CA GLU A 12 -19.12 14.96 -18.39
C GLU A 12 -20.60 14.58 -18.58
N LYS A 13 -20.93 13.29 -18.45
CA LYS A 13 -22.30 12.78 -18.60
C LYS A 13 -23.19 13.08 -17.40
N SER A 14 -22.66 12.95 -16.18
CA SER A 14 -23.47 13.09 -14.96
C SER A 14 -23.52 14.53 -14.44
N ASN A 15 -22.52 15.35 -14.77
CA ASN A 15 -22.28 16.68 -14.20
C ASN A 15 -22.18 16.68 -12.66
N VAL A 16 -21.87 15.52 -12.07
CA VAL A 16 -21.63 15.34 -10.64
C VAL A 16 -20.14 15.18 -10.42
N GLY A 17 -19.50 16.18 -9.82
CA GLY A 17 -18.04 16.24 -9.63
C GLY A 17 -17.41 15.00 -8.97
N ARG A 18 -18.17 14.23 -8.17
CA ARG A 18 -17.68 13.02 -7.50
C ARG A 18 -17.54 11.81 -8.42
N ASP A 19 -18.21 11.82 -9.57
CA ASP A 19 -18.25 10.66 -10.45
C ASP A 19 -16.93 10.43 -11.19
N ILE A 20 -16.06 11.45 -11.23
CA ILE A 20 -14.67 11.34 -11.68
C ILE A 20 -13.89 10.20 -10.97
N ASN A 21 -14.23 9.90 -9.71
CA ASN A 21 -13.60 8.87 -8.89
C ASN A 21 -14.51 7.64 -8.69
N ARG A 22 -15.55 7.46 -9.52
CA ARG A 22 -16.53 6.37 -9.40
C ARG A 22 -16.77 5.65 -10.74
N PRO A 23 -15.71 5.21 -11.45
CA PRO A 23 -15.89 4.46 -12.69
C PRO A 23 -16.72 3.19 -12.41
N TYR A 24 -17.65 2.90 -13.30
CA TYR A 24 -18.34 1.61 -13.30
C TYR A 24 -17.40 0.54 -13.85
N LEU A 25 -17.12 -0.48 -13.04
CA LEU A 25 -16.18 -1.54 -13.38
C LEU A 25 -16.94 -2.76 -13.90
N ASP A 26 -16.49 -3.27 -15.04
CA ASP A 26 -16.85 -4.61 -15.50
C ASP A 26 -15.73 -5.62 -15.19
N VAL A 27 -16.01 -6.90 -15.46
CA VAL A 27 -15.07 -8.00 -15.18
C VAL A 27 -13.75 -7.82 -15.95
N ALA A 28 -13.81 -7.42 -17.22
CA ALA A 28 -12.62 -7.26 -18.06
C ALA A 28 -11.72 -6.12 -17.55
N MET A 29 -12.32 -5.03 -17.08
CA MET A 29 -11.61 -3.92 -16.45
C MET A 29 -10.92 -4.36 -15.16
N VAL A 30 -11.59 -5.18 -14.34
CA VAL A 30 -10.98 -5.72 -13.12
C VAL A 30 -9.82 -6.64 -13.46
N GLU A 31 -9.98 -7.57 -14.39
CA GLU A 31 -8.91 -8.49 -14.81
C GLU A 31 -7.68 -7.72 -15.32
N ALA A 32 -7.89 -6.73 -16.20
CA ALA A 32 -6.81 -5.88 -16.70
C ALA A 32 -6.14 -5.07 -15.57
N ALA A 33 -6.91 -4.59 -14.60
CA ALA A 33 -6.37 -3.85 -13.47
C ALA A 33 -5.57 -4.74 -12.50
N LEU A 34 -6.01 -5.99 -12.29
CA LEU A 34 -5.30 -6.97 -11.48
C LEU A 34 -3.92 -7.30 -12.05
N ASP A 35 -3.73 -7.13 -13.36
CA ASP A 35 -2.45 -7.37 -14.00
C ASP A 35 -1.41 -6.27 -13.82
N LYS A 36 -1.84 -5.07 -13.42
CA LYS A 36 -0.94 -3.93 -13.20
C LYS A 36 0.07 -4.23 -12.08
N PRO A 37 1.38 -3.95 -12.27
CA PRO A 37 2.40 -4.17 -11.24
C PRO A 37 2.05 -3.53 -9.90
N VAL A 38 1.64 -2.26 -9.92
CA VAL A 38 1.21 -1.54 -8.70
C VAL A 38 0.07 -2.25 -7.96
N VAL A 39 -0.88 -2.86 -8.67
CA VAL A 39 -2.02 -3.56 -8.04
C VAL A 39 -1.56 -4.87 -7.41
N LYS A 40 -0.67 -5.62 -8.08
CA LYS A 40 -0.04 -6.83 -7.54
C LYS A 40 0.80 -6.52 -6.29
N GLY A 41 1.55 -5.42 -6.33
CA GLY A 41 2.30 -4.90 -5.19
C GLY A 41 1.38 -4.53 -4.01
N LEU A 42 0.31 -3.76 -4.26
CA LEU A 42 -0.68 -3.43 -3.24
C LEU A 42 -1.36 -4.66 -2.64
N GLN A 43 -1.67 -5.68 -3.45
CA GLN A 43 -2.21 -6.95 -2.94
C GLN A 43 -1.22 -7.67 -2.01
N THR A 44 0.08 -7.62 -2.34
CA THR A 44 1.14 -8.18 -1.50
C THR A 44 1.20 -7.45 -0.15
N LEU A 45 1.14 -6.12 -0.16
CA LEU A 45 1.11 -5.30 1.05
C LEU A 45 -0.14 -5.55 1.91
N ILE A 46 -1.31 -5.71 1.29
CA ILE A 46 -2.56 -6.04 2.00
C ILE A 46 -2.45 -7.42 2.64
N LYS A 47 -1.94 -8.41 1.92
CA LYS A 47 -1.69 -9.76 2.48
C LYS A 47 -0.76 -9.67 3.68
N LEU A 48 0.38 -8.98 3.52
CA LEU A 48 1.34 -8.76 4.59
C LEU A 48 0.67 -8.16 5.84
N ARG A 49 -0.10 -7.08 5.65
CA ARG A 49 -0.80 -6.37 6.74
C ARG A 49 -1.82 -7.24 7.46
N ASN A 50 -2.41 -8.21 6.76
CA ASN A 50 -3.43 -9.10 7.31
C ASN A 50 -2.86 -10.38 7.92
N THR A 51 -1.62 -10.77 7.61
CA THR A 51 -1.05 -12.05 8.04
C THR A 51 -0.03 -11.96 9.15
N SER A 52 0.69 -10.84 9.31
CA SER A 52 1.70 -10.75 10.37
C SER A 52 1.06 -10.40 11.72
N CYS A 53 1.42 -11.13 12.78
CA CYS A 53 0.91 -10.84 14.13
C CYS A 53 1.52 -9.58 14.76
N ALA A 54 2.56 -8.98 14.15
CA ALA A 54 3.15 -7.72 14.59
C ALA A 54 2.10 -6.60 14.66
N PHE A 55 1.14 -6.62 13.72
CA PHE A 55 0.11 -5.60 13.57
C PHE A 55 -0.98 -5.63 14.67
N ASP A 56 -1.02 -6.70 15.48
CA ASP A 56 -1.84 -6.80 16.68
C ASP A 56 -1.11 -6.30 17.94
N GLY A 57 0.13 -5.82 17.77
CA GLY A 57 0.98 -5.30 18.81
C GLY A 57 0.82 -3.80 19.06
N SER A 58 1.83 -3.23 19.72
CA SER A 58 1.88 -1.80 20.03
C SER A 58 2.37 -1.00 18.84
N PHE A 59 1.76 0.17 18.63
CA PHE A 59 2.13 1.12 17.59
C PHE A 59 3.10 2.18 18.13
N ALA A 60 4.11 2.53 17.34
CA ALA A 60 4.98 3.67 17.55
C ALA A 60 5.26 4.40 16.24
N LEU A 61 5.49 5.70 16.32
CA LEU A 61 5.84 6.54 15.18
C LEU A 61 6.90 7.55 15.61
N THR A 62 7.96 7.66 14.82
CA THR A 62 8.97 8.72 14.96
C THR A 62 9.13 9.44 13.63
N CYS A 63 9.40 10.74 13.71
CA CYS A 63 9.60 11.57 12.54
C CYS A 63 10.72 12.56 12.84
N GLN A 64 11.74 12.61 11.97
CA GLN A 64 12.85 13.52 12.07
C GLN A 64 13.22 14.03 10.67
N GLY A 65 13.00 15.32 10.41
CA GLY A 65 13.24 15.88 9.08
C GLY A 65 12.31 15.24 8.04
N SER A 66 12.90 14.59 7.02
CA SER A 66 12.16 13.82 6.01
C SER A 66 12.00 12.33 6.34
N ASP A 67 12.66 11.86 7.41
CA ASP A 67 12.62 10.46 7.81
C ASP A 67 11.41 10.19 8.70
N LEU A 68 10.49 9.37 8.21
CA LEU A 68 9.34 8.85 8.94
C LEU A 68 9.54 7.36 9.21
N VAL A 69 9.48 6.96 10.47
CA VAL A 69 9.52 5.55 10.88
C VAL A 69 8.25 5.20 11.63
N ILE A 70 7.55 4.17 11.16
CA ILE A 70 6.35 3.63 11.77
C ILE A 70 6.64 2.19 12.17
N THR A 71 6.32 1.83 13.41
CA THR A 71 6.60 0.50 13.94
C THR A 71 5.35 -0.08 14.59
N TRP A 72 5.13 -1.37 14.35
CA TRP A 72 4.23 -2.21 15.11
C TRP A 72 5.03 -3.37 15.70
N GLU A 73 4.89 -3.62 17.01
CA GLU A 73 5.65 -4.67 17.71
C GLU A 73 4.82 -5.37 18.77
N GLY A 74 4.83 -6.70 18.75
CA GLY A 74 4.11 -7.54 19.70
C GLY A 74 4.11 -9.00 19.25
N ASN A 75 3.79 -9.93 20.16
CA ASN A 75 3.66 -11.36 19.84
C ASN A 75 4.91 -11.99 19.18
N ASN A 76 6.11 -11.56 19.59
CA ASN A 76 7.39 -11.98 18.99
C ASN A 76 7.52 -11.64 17.49
N ALA A 77 6.79 -10.63 17.03
CA ALA A 77 6.88 -10.10 15.69
C ALA A 77 7.01 -8.57 15.71
N LYS A 78 7.64 -8.03 14.67
CA LYS A 78 7.81 -6.60 14.45
C LYS A 78 7.64 -6.27 12.98
N ALA A 79 6.90 -5.22 12.69
CA ALA A 79 6.73 -4.62 11.37
C ALA A 79 7.20 -3.17 11.45
N GLU A 80 8.07 -2.75 10.53
CA GLU A 80 8.63 -1.41 10.51
C GLU A 80 8.59 -0.84 9.09
N LEU A 81 7.94 0.30 8.91
CA LEU A 81 7.98 1.08 7.68
C LEU A 81 8.92 2.26 7.90
N ARG A 82 9.93 2.40 7.05
CA ARG A 82 10.79 3.58 6.96
C ARG A 82 10.51 4.28 5.65
N VAL A 83 10.28 5.59 5.70
CA VAL A 83 10.03 6.44 4.53
C VAL A 83 10.95 7.64 4.58
N ASP A 84 11.71 7.89 3.52
CA ASP A 84 12.36 9.17 3.28
C ASP A 84 11.49 10.00 2.32
N LEU A 85 10.74 10.95 2.88
CA LEU A 85 9.81 11.80 2.14
C LEU A 85 10.50 12.75 1.15
N ALA A 86 11.80 13.02 1.32
CA ALA A 86 12.55 13.88 0.40
C ALA A 86 12.99 13.11 -0.85
N LYS A 87 13.20 11.80 -0.72
CA LYS A 87 13.59 10.91 -1.84
C LYS A 87 12.43 10.12 -2.44
N ASP A 88 11.25 10.17 -1.81
CA ASP A 88 10.11 9.29 -2.12
C ASP A 88 10.53 7.81 -2.10
N GLU A 89 11.36 7.45 -1.10
CA GLU A 89 11.89 6.10 -0.88
C GLU A 89 11.22 5.47 0.34
N ALA A 90 10.86 4.18 0.26
CA ALA A 90 10.21 3.49 1.37
C ALA A 90 10.59 2.01 1.43
N VAL A 91 10.83 1.52 2.64
CA VAL A 91 11.16 0.12 2.91
C VAL A 91 10.33 -0.37 4.08
N ILE A 92 9.73 -1.56 3.93
CA ILE A 92 9.10 -2.28 5.01
C ILE A 92 10.02 -3.42 5.45
N LYS A 93 10.27 -3.54 6.75
CA LYS A 93 10.97 -4.66 7.37
C LYS A 93 9.98 -5.41 8.26
N ILE A 94 9.89 -6.73 8.09
CA ILE A 94 9.04 -7.60 8.90
C ILE A 94 9.95 -8.65 9.51
N SER A 95 9.90 -8.80 10.83
CA SER A 95 10.60 -9.86 11.55
C SER A 95 9.60 -10.67 12.36
N GLU A 96 9.45 -11.95 12.05
CA GLU A 96 8.51 -12.87 12.70
C GLU A 96 9.10 -14.29 12.71
N ASN A 97 9.01 -14.99 13.85
CA ASN A 97 9.59 -16.34 14.01
C ASN A 97 11.09 -16.44 13.65
N ALA A 98 11.87 -15.40 13.98
CA ALA A 98 13.29 -15.25 13.63
C ALA A 98 13.59 -15.16 12.11
N ILE A 99 12.58 -14.99 11.27
CA ILE A 99 12.73 -14.70 9.85
C ILE A 99 12.55 -13.19 9.67
N GLU A 100 13.51 -12.53 9.02
CA GLU A 100 13.40 -11.14 8.60
C GLU A 100 13.18 -11.08 7.09
N GLN A 101 12.26 -10.23 6.66
CA GLN A 101 11.95 -9.96 5.26
C GLN A 101 11.86 -8.45 5.03
N ASP A 102 12.53 -8.01 3.97
CA ASP A 102 12.57 -6.61 3.56
C ASP A 102 11.82 -6.45 2.22
N TYR A 103 10.98 -5.42 2.16
CA TYR A 103 10.23 -5.03 0.97
C TYR A 103 10.58 -3.60 0.59
N ASN A 104 11.29 -3.42 -0.53
CA ASN A 104 11.47 -2.09 -1.13
C ASN A 104 10.19 -1.71 -1.89
N ILE A 105 9.54 -0.63 -1.47
CA ILE A 105 8.20 -0.25 -1.96
C ILE A 105 8.25 0.18 -3.43
N GLN A 106 9.29 0.89 -3.84
CA GLN A 106 9.46 1.34 -5.22
C GLN A 106 9.50 0.13 -6.15
N SER A 107 10.33 -0.86 -5.83
CA SER A 107 10.47 -2.09 -6.62
C SER A 107 9.23 -2.99 -6.56
N LEU A 108 8.47 -2.93 -5.46
CA LEU A 108 7.26 -3.75 -5.28
C LEU A 108 6.06 -3.18 -6.07
N LEU A 109 6.02 -1.86 -6.26
CA LEU A 109 4.91 -1.17 -6.92
C LEU A 109 5.17 -0.85 -8.40
N SER A 110 6.43 -0.92 -8.84
CA SER A 110 6.86 -0.67 -10.22
C SER A 110 6.65 -1.84 -11.16
#